data_AF-A0A0M2LY13-F1
#
_entry.id   AF-A0A0M2LY13-F1
#
_cell.length_a   1.000
_cell.length_b   1.000
_cell.length_c   1.000
_cell.angle_alpha   90.00
_cell.angle_beta   90.00
_cell.angle_gamma   90.00
#
_symmetry.space_group_name_H-M   'P 1'
#
loop_
_entity.id
_entity.type
_entity.pdbx_description
1 polymer ?
#
loop_
_entity_poly.entity_id
_entity_poly.type
_entity_poly.pdbx_seq_one_letter_code
_entity_poly.pdbx_strand_id
1 'polypeptide(L)'
;MHGEYKVPGGKLVVVDFEVSDGKIADFRLSGDFFLEPDEALDCINRAVDGMNPNSTIDDFASAIGAALPSEVHLLGFTPESVGVAVRRAMTGAAHWRDYDWQILHEPPVSPVMNAALDEVLTTAVGEGLRGPALRIWEWDRPAVFIGSFQSVKNEVDEEQLAARDAQLVRRISGGGAMYMEPEACITYALYVPGELVRGMSFADSYAFLDEWVLEALKALGIDAVYKPLNDISSPHGKIGGAAQKRLGSGAVLHHVTMAYDMDAEAMTQVLRIGREKLSDKGTASAQKRVDPLRSQTGLTREEIIEKMIAVFQQRHGGTVGEVTEGEYDAAERLVTEKFLTEEWIRRVP
;
A
#
# COMPACT_ATOMS: atom_id res chain seq x y z
N MET A 1 -9.79 9.07 25.25
CA MET A 1 -9.06 8.48 24.12
C MET A 1 -10.05 8.22 23.00
N HIS A 2 -9.67 8.50 21.76
CA HIS A 2 -10.50 8.31 20.57
C HIS A 2 -9.66 7.65 19.49
N GLY A 3 -10.19 6.62 18.83
CA GLY A 3 -9.50 5.95 17.73
C GLY A 3 -10.47 5.40 16.71
N GLU A 4 -10.07 5.49 15.44
CA GLU A 4 -10.87 5.04 14.32
C GLU A 4 -10.07 4.07 13.44
N TYR A 5 -10.76 3.08 12.89
CA TYR A 5 -10.21 2.15 11.92
C TYR A 5 -11.25 1.78 10.88
N LYS A 6 -10.97 2.09 9.61
CA LYS A 6 -11.79 1.63 8.49
C LYS A 6 -11.33 0.24 8.08
N VAL A 7 -12.17 -0.77 8.32
CA VAL A 7 -11.85 -2.16 7.98
C VAL A 7 -11.74 -2.31 6.47
N PRO A 8 -10.65 -2.87 5.93
CA PRO A 8 -10.49 -3.06 4.49
C PRO A 8 -11.64 -3.88 3.88
N GLY A 9 -12.35 -3.29 2.91
CA GLY A 9 -13.54 -3.90 2.32
C GLY A 9 -14.74 -4.03 3.27
N GLY A 10 -14.63 -3.45 4.47
CA GLY A 10 -15.63 -3.52 5.53
C GLY A 10 -16.13 -2.14 5.96
N LYS A 11 -16.33 -2.00 7.27
CA LYS A 11 -17.02 -0.90 7.92
C LYS A 11 -16.06 -0.14 8.85
N LEU A 12 -16.41 1.10 9.16
CA LEU A 12 -15.73 1.97 10.09
C LEU A 12 -16.00 1.47 11.51
N VAL A 13 -14.92 1.32 12.26
CA VAL A 13 -14.89 0.99 13.69
C VAL A 13 -14.33 2.20 14.42
N VAL A 14 -15.05 2.69 15.42
CA VAL A 14 -14.68 3.83 16.26
C VAL A 14 -14.71 3.38 17.70
N VAL A 15 -13.68 3.73 18.46
CA VAL A 15 -13.60 3.46 19.89
C VAL A 15 -13.35 4.74 20.67
N ASP A 16 -14.11 4.91 21.74
CA ASP A 16 -13.93 5.97 22.72
C ASP A 16 -13.79 5.34 24.10
N PHE A 17 -12.81 5.79 24.87
CA PHE A 17 -12.58 5.28 26.23
C PHE A 17 -11.69 6.21 27.05
N GLU A 18 -11.69 6.02 28.36
CA GLU A 18 -10.76 6.66 29.30
C GLU A 18 -9.67 5.67 29.75
N VAL A 19 -8.56 6.20 30.27
CA VAL A 19 -7.54 5.37 30.92
C VAL A 19 -7.45 5.80 32.38
N SER A 20 -7.90 4.94 33.28
CA SER A 20 -7.84 5.13 34.72
C SER A 20 -7.05 4.00 35.37
N ASP A 21 -6.11 4.34 36.26
CA ASP A 21 -5.24 3.38 36.96
C ASP A 21 -4.54 2.36 36.04
N GLY A 22 -4.16 2.81 34.84
CA GLY A 22 -3.49 1.96 33.84
C GLY A 22 -4.41 0.93 33.17
N LYS A 23 -5.72 1.10 33.28
CA LYS A 23 -6.74 0.25 32.65
C LYS A 23 -7.69 1.09 31.79
N ILE A 24 -8.25 0.45 30.78
CA ILE A 24 -9.35 1.02 30.01
C ILE A 24 -10.57 1.17 30.93
N ALA A 25 -11.24 2.31 30.85
CA ALA A 25 -12.47 2.62 31.55
C ALA A 25 -13.48 3.26 30.57
N ASP A 26 -14.77 3.07 30.81
CA ASP A 26 -15.86 3.67 30.04
C ASP A 26 -15.76 3.41 28.53
N PHE A 27 -15.32 2.21 28.16
CA PHE A 27 -15.13 1.84 26.75
C PHE A 27 -16.45 1.80 25.98
N ARG A 28 -16.43 2.42 24.79
CA ARG A 28 -17.55 2.46 23.84
C ARG A 28 -17.06 2.14 22.45
N LEU A 29 -17.60 1.06 21.89
CA LEU A 29 -17.51 0.73 20.47
C LEU A 29 -18.68 1.37 19.70
N SER A 30 -18.37 2.04 18.59
CA SER A 30 -19.36 2.59 17.65
C SER A 30 -18.85 2.53 16.21
N GLY A 31 -19.69 2.79 15.21
CA GLY A 31 -19.30 2.70 13.79
C GLY A 31 -20.47 2.58 12.83
N ASP A 32 -20.19 2.29 11.55
CA ASP A 32 -21.19 2.00 10.50
C ASP A 32 -21.31 0.49 10.17
N PHE A 33 -20.85 -0.35 11.10
CA PHE A 33 -20.93 -1.81 11.04
C PHE A 33 -22.31 -2.35 11.44
N PHE A 34 -22.55 -3.62 11.16
CA PHE A 34 -23.74 -4.34 11.64
C PHE A 34 -23.34 -5.42 12.64
N LEU A 35 -24.18 -5.61 13.65
CA LEU A 35 -24.00 -6.54 14.74
C LEU A 35 -25.36 -7.16 15.07
N GLU A 36 -25.44 -8.48 15.05
CA GLU A 36 -26.68 -9.22 15.36
C GLU A 36 -26.39 -10.35 16.34
N PRO A 37 -27.11 -10.45 17.47
CA PRO A 37 -28.04 -9.44 17.99
C PRO A 37 -27.27 -8.19 18.49
N ASP A 38 -27.93 -7.03 18.53
CA ASP A 38 -27.28 -5.75 18.86
C ASP A 38 -26.80 -5.68 20.32
N GLU A 39 -27.40 -6.44 21.24
CA GLU A 39 -26.95 -6.53 22.63
C GLU A 39 -25.55 -7.15 22.78
N ALA A 40 -25.04 -7.82 21.74
CA ALA A 40 -23.65 -8.26 21.70
C ALA A 40 -22.66 -7.09 21.82
N LEU A 41 -23.07 -5.85 21.50
CA LEU A 41 -22.24 -4.66 21.64
C LEU A 41 -21.81 -4.45 23.10
N ASP A 42 -22.71 -4.72 24.04
CA ASP A 42 -22.41 -4.60 25.47
C ASP A 42 -21.42 -5.67 25.94
N CYS A 43 -21.44 -6.86 25.34
CA CYS A 43 -20.45 -7.89 25.60
C CYS A 43 -19.06 -7.45 25.15
N ILE A 44 -18.96 -6.85 23.96
CA ILE A 44 -17.69 -6.29 23.46
C ILE A 44 -17.20 -5.17 24.38
N ASN A 45 -18.09 -4.24 24.75
CA ASN A 45 -17.71 -3.12 25.60
C ASN A 45 -17.15 -3.60 26.95
N ARG A 46 -17.87 -4.51 27.63
CA ARG A 46 -17.42 -5.10 28.90
C ARG A 46 -16.16 -5.94 28.78
N ALA A 47 -15.92 -6.58 27.64
CA ALA A 47 -14.73 -7.41 27.43
C ALA A 47 -13.46 -6.56 27.39
N VAL A 48 -13.54 -5.37 26.78
CA VAL A 48 -12.42 -4.44 26.65
C VAL A 48 -12.25 -3.58 27.90
N ASP A 49 -13.35 -3.25 28.58
CA ASP A 49 -13.31 -2.49 29.82
C ASP A 49 -12.48 -3.19 30.91
N GLY A 50 -11.60 -2.44 31.57
CA GLY A 50 -10.65 -2.97 32.56
C GLY A 50 -9.40 -3.65 31.98
N MET A 51 -9.29 -3.84 30.66
CA MET A 51 -8.07 -4.35 30.03
C MET A 51 -6.93 -3.33 30.10
N ASN A 52 -5.68 -3.79 29.97
CA ASN A 52 -4.53 -2.91 29.82
C ASN A 52 -4.60 -2.24 28.44
N PRO A 53 -4.59 -0.91 28.33
CA PRO A 53 -4.67 -0.22 27.04
C PRO A 53 -3.48 -0.52 26.11
N ASN A 54 -2.34 -0.96 26.66
CA ASN A 54 -1.16 -1.33 25.90
C ASN A 54 -1.12 -2.81 25.47
N SER A 55 -2.18 -3.58 25.70
CA SER A 55 -2.32 -4.95 25.20
C SER A 55 -2.18 -5.02 23.66
N THR A 56 -1.90 -6.23 23.17
CA THR A 56 -1.77 -6.49 21.73
C THR A 56 -3.14 -6.56 21.05
N ILE A 57 -3.18 -6.46 19.73
CA ILE A 57 -4.43 -6.64 18.95
C ILE A 57 -5.04 -8.01 19.24
N ASP A 58 -4.20 -9.05 19.29
CA ASP A 58 -4.63 -10.43 19.54
C ASP A 58 -5.21 -10.61 20.95
N ASP A 59 -4.66 -9.90 21.95
CA ASP A 59 -5.22 -9.92 23.31
C ASP A 59 -6.64 -9.35 23.33
N PHE A 60 -6.85 -8.20 22.68
CA PHE A 60 -8.19 -7.60 22.56
C PHE A 60 -9.13 -8.50 21.78
N ALA A 61 -8.68 -9.03 20.63
CA ALA A 61 -9.47 -9.92 19.81
C ALA A 61 -9.89 -11.18 20.58
N SER A 62 -8.97 -11.77 21.34
CA SER A 62 -9.22 -12.95 22.17
C SER A 62 -10.22 -12.66 23.30
N ALA A 63 -10.07 -11.52 23.99
CA ALA A 63 -10.99 -11.12 25.05
C ALA A 63 -12.42 -10.91 24.52
N ILE A 64 -12.55 -10.21 23.38
CA ILE A 64 -13.83 -9.99 22.70
C ILE A 64 -14.42 -11.32 22.23
N GLY A 65 -13.62 -12.16 21.56
CA GLY A 65 -14.06 -13.46 21.08
C GLY A 65 -14.55 -14.39 22.18
N ALA A 66 -13.93 -14.34 23.37
CA ALA A 66 -14.36 -15.11 24.54
C ALA A 66 -15.64 -14.58 25.19
N ALA A 67 -15.94 -13.29 25.05
CA ALA A 67 -17.12 -12.65 25.61
C ALA A 67 -18.35 -12.73 24.70
N LEU A 68 -18.16 -12.92 23.40
CA LEU A 68 -19.24 -13.02 22.42
C LEU A 68 -19.93 -14.39 22.47
N PRO A 69 -21.28 -14.43 22.52
CA PRO A 69 -22.04 -15.67 22.31
C PRO A 69 -21.79 -16.31 20.95
N SER A 70 -21.99 -17.62 20.84
CA SER A 70 -21.74 -18.40 19.62
C SER A 70 -22.63 -18.04 18.42
N GLU A 71 -23.75 -17.37 18.65
CA GLU A 71 -24.73 -17.01 17.62
C GLU A 71 -24.59 -15.56 17.12
N VAL A 72 -23.51 -14.85 17.52
CA VAL A 72 -23.29 -13.46 17.11
C VAL A 72 -22.73 -13.38 15.68
N HIS A 73 -23.30 -12.48 14.89
CA HIS A 73 -22.82 -12.12 13.57
C HIS A 73 -22.19 -10.73 13.57
N LEU A 74 -20.88 -10.68 13.33
CA LEU A 74 -20.14 -9.44 13.11
C LEU A 74 -20.06 -9.18 11.61
N LEU A 75 -20.64 -8.07 11.14
CA LEU A 75 -20.72 -7.76 9.71
C LEU A 75 -20.02 -6.44 9.41
N GLY A 76 -18.94 -6.54 8.65
CA GLY A 76 -18.11 -5.41 8.27
C GLY A 76 -16.99 -5.09 9.26
N PHE A 77 -16.86 -5.84 10.36
CA PHE A 77 -15.77 -5.70 11.32
C PHE A 77 -15.47 -7.02 12.03
N THR A 78 -14.33 -7.08 12.73
CA THR A 78 -13.87 -8.25 13.49
C THR A 78 -13.36 -7.84 14.88
N PRO A 79 -13.18 -8.77 15.83
CA PRO A 79 -12.54 -8.47 17.11
C PRO A 79 -11.17 -7.80 16.97
N GLU A 80 -10.37 -8.23 15.99
CA GLU A 80 -9.07 -7.64 15.68
C GLU A 80 -9.20 -6.18 15.23
N SER A 81 -10.23 -5.84 14.45
CA SER A 81 -10.47 -4.46 14.03
C SER A 81 -10.76 -3.51 15.20
N VAL A 82 -11.41 -4.00 16.26
CA VAL A 82 -11.59 -3.25 17.51
C VAL A 82 -10.24 -3.06 18.21
N GLY A 83 -9.43 -4.13 18.28
CA GLY A 83 -8.06 -4.06 18.79
C GLY A 83 -7.19 -3.02 18.05
N VAL A 84 -7.28 -2.96 16.71
CA VAL A 84 -6.59 -1.94 15.90
C VAL A 84 -7.05 -0.54 16.27
N ALA A 85 -8.37 -0.31 16.39
CA ALA A 85 -8.91 1.00 16.78
C ALA A 85 -8.42 1.43 18.18
N VAL A 86 -8.37 0.51 19.15
CA VAL A 86 -7.80 0.78 20.50
C VAL A 86 -6.32 1.14 20.41
N ARG A 87 -5.53 0.38 19.64
CA ARG A 87 -4.11 0.67 19.44
C ARG A 87 -3.91 2.04 18.80
N ARG A 88 -4.74 2.42 17.83
CA ARG A 88 -4.70 3.74 17.20
C ARG A 88 -5.01 4.85 18.20
N ALA A 89 -6.05 4.69 19.02
CA ALA A 89 -6.38 5.63 20.09
C ALA A 89 -5.23 5.83 21.08
N MET A 90 -4.58 4.74 21.51
CA MET A 90 -3.48 4.79 22.49
C MET A 90 -2.20 5.37 21.94
N THR A 91 -1.97 5.21 20.64
CA THR A 91 -0.72 5.64 20.01
C THR A 91 -0.80 7.04 19.40
N GLY A 92 -1.96 7.70 19.49
CA GLY A 92 -2.23 8.99 18.85
C GLY A 92 -2.00 8.91 17.34
N ALA A 93 -2.45 7.83 16.70
CA ALA A 93 -2.27 7.64 15.27
C ALA A 93 -2.99 8.74 14.49
N ALA A 94 -2.33 9.32 13.50
CA ALA A 94 -2.92 10.36 12.67
C ALA A 94 -3.97 9.79 11.71
N HIS A 95 -4.89 10.66 11.27
CA HIS A 95 -5.90 10.40 10.26
C HIS A 95 -5.50 11.05 8.93
N TRP A 96 -6.09 10.59 7.83
CA TRP A 96 -5.79 11.14 6.50
C TRP A 96 -6.05 12.65 6.41
N ARG A 97 -7.10 13.14 7.07
CA ARG A 97 -7.52 14.55 7.02
C ARG A 97 -6.76 15.46 7.98
N ASP A 98 -5.82 14.91 8.76
CA ASP A 98 -4.95 15.70 9.62
C ASP A 98 -3.80 16.36 8.83
N TYR A 99 -3.68 16.04 7.54
CA TYR A 99 -2.58 16.46 6.69
C TYR A 99 -3.02 17.27 5.47
N ASP A 100 -2.23 18.28 5.14
CA ASP A 100 -2.33 19.03 3.89
C ASP A 100 -1.58 18.28 2.77
N TRP A 101 -2.28 17.38 2.08
CA TRP A 101 -1.69 16.54 1.03
C TRP A 101 -1.20 17.34 -0.18
N GLN A 102 -0.06 16.93 -0.73
CA GLN A 102 0.38 17.35 -2.06
C GLN A 102 0.13 16.22 -3.08
N ILE A 103 -0.44 16.56 -4.22
CA ILE A 103 -0.69 15.63 -5.32
C ILE A 103 0.26 15.97 -6.46
N LEU A 104 1.11 15.03 -6.80
CA LEU A 104 2.20 15.19 -7.76
C LEU A 104 1.90 14.33 -8.98
N HIS A 105 1.84 14.96 -10.14
CA HIS A 105 1.70 14.28 -11.42
C HIS A 105 2.46 15.08 -12.48
N GLU A 106 3.72 14.70 -12.67
CA GLU A 106 4.67 15.38 -13.56
C GLU A 106 4.97 14.53 -14.79
N PRO A 107 5.55 15.11 -15.86
CA PRO A 107 5.94 14.35 -17.04
C PRO A 107 6.81 13.12 -16.71
N PRO A 108 6.74 12.07 -17.53
CA PRO A 108 7.55 10.87 -17.34
C PRO A 108 9.05 11.19 -17.26
N VAL A 109 9.73 10.57 -16.28
CA VAL A 109 11.20 10.63 -16.12
C VAL A 109 11.80 9.22 -16.28
N SER A 110 13.12 9.11 -16.28
CA SER A 110 13.74 7.79 -16.38
C SER A 110 13.32 6.85 -15.23
N PRO A 111 13.21 5.53 -15.46
CA PRO A 111 12.86 4.56 -14.42
C PRO A 111 13.75 4.65 -13.17
N VAL A 112 15.05 4.87 -13.35
CA VAL A 112 16.01 5.06 -12.24
C VAL A 112 15.76 6.36 -11.47
N MET A 113 15.37 7.44 -12.14
CA MET A 113 15.01 8.71 -11.49
C MET A 113 13.78 8.52 -10.60
N ASN A 114 12.77 7.79 -11.06
CA ASN A 114 11.60 7.48 -10.23
C ASN A 114 11.97 6.72 -8.95
N ALA A 115 12.87 5.74 -9.03
CA ALA A 115 13.35 5.02 -7.84
C ALA A 115 14.12 5.92 -6.86
N ALA A 116 14.88 6.90 -7.37
CA ALA A 116 15.57 7.87 -6.55
C ALA A 116 14.61 8.88 -5.90
N LEU A 117 13.63 9.39 -6.65
CA LEU A 117 12.59 10.28 -6.12
C LEU A 117 11.76 9.60 -5.03
N ASP A 118 11.44 8.31 -5.17
CA ASP A 118 10.77 7.55 -4.11
C ASP A 118 11.57 7.59 -2.79
N GLU A 119 12.91 7.53 -2.84
CA GLU A 119 13.74 7.64 -1.64
C GLU A 119 13.82 9.07 -1.11
N VAL A 120 14.03 10.06 -1.99
CA VAL A 120 14.14 11.48 -1.61
C VAL A 120 12.85 11.96 -0.95
N LEU A 121 11.71 11.76 -1.60
CA LEU A 121 10.42 12.26 -1.13
C LEU A 121 10.01 11.58 0.18
N THR A 122 10.22 10.26 0.30
CA THR A 122 9.95 9.57 1.57
C THR A 122 10.87 10.06 2.69
N THR A 123 12.15 10.30 2.39
CA THR A 123 13.11 10.82 3.38
C THR A 123 12.71 12.22 3.83
N ALA A 124 12.38 13.12 2.90
CA ALA A 124 11.95 14.49 3.20
C ALA A 124 10.69 14.53 4.07
N VAL A 125 9.72 13.62 3.84
CA VAL A 125 8.54 13.48 4.72
C VAL A 125 8.95 13.02 6.12
N GLY A 126 9.87 12.06 6.24
CA GLY A 126 10.34 11.56 7.54
C GLY A 126 11.09 12.63 8.34
N GLU A 127 11.84 13.48 7.64
CA GLU A 127 12.60 14.59 8.23
C GLU A 127 11.74 15.84 8.49
N GLY A 128 10.46 15.84 8.11
CA GLY A 128 9.56 16.97 8.28
C GLY A 128 9.86 18.15 7.34
N LEU A 129 10.66 17.94 6.29
CA LEU A 129 10.97 18.94 5.27
C LEU A 129 9.83 19.10 4.25
N ARG A 130 8.97 18.08 4.15
CA ARG A 130 7.83 18.02 3.23
C ARG A 130 6.62 17.38 3.90
N GLY A 131 5.42 17.89 3.60
CA GLY A 131 4.15 17.26 3.99
C GLY A 131 3.88 15.97 3.20
N PRO A 132 2.94 15.12 3.64
CA PRO A 132 2.64 13.87 2.95
C PRO A 132 2.18 14.11 1.51
N ALA A 133 2.50 13.16 0.62
CA ALA A 133 2.17 13.32 -0.79
C ALA A 133 1.70 12.02 -1.45
N LEU A 134 0.75 12.18 -2.38
CA LEU A 134 0.43 11.20 -3.42
C LEU A 134 1.17 11.62 -4.68
N ARG A 135 1.96 10.71 -5.27
CA ARG A 135 2.57 10.91 -6.59
C ARG A 135 2.06 9.87 -7.55
N ILE A 136 1.45 10.29 -8.65
CA ILE A 136 1.25 9.46 -9.82
C ILE A 136 2.47 9.66 -10.71
N TRP A 137 3.13 8.57 -11.10
CA TRP A 137 4.33 8.66 -11.92
C TRP A 137 4.42 7.55 -12.96
N GLU A 138 5.08 7.92 -14.05
CA GLU A 138 5.27 7.12 -15.26
C GLU A 138 6.74 7.26 -15.68
N TRP A 139 7.17 6.53 -16.71
CA TRP A 139 8.56 6.57 -17.16
C TRP A 139 8.73 6.47 -18.67
N ASP A 140 9.94 6.79 -19.14
CA ASP A 140 10.22 7.08 -20.56
C ASP A 140 10.73 5.91 -21.42
N ARG A 141 11.06 4.76 -20.81
CA ARG A 141 11.62 3.58 -21.49
C ARG A 141 11.22 2.25 -20.84
N PRO A 142 11.26 1.11 -21.56
CA PRO A 142 10.94 -0.18 -20.95
C PRO A 142 11.84 -0.43 -19.73
N ALA A 143 11.32 -1.06 -18.68
CA ALA A 143 12.08 -1.22 -17.45
C ALA A 143 11.73 -2.49 -16.67
N VAL A 144 12.73 -3.05 -15.99
CA VAL A 144 12.54 -4.03 -14.92
C VAL A 144 12.83 -3.40 -13.58
N PHE A 145 11.85 -3.39 -12.70
CA PHE A 145 12.03 -3.07 -11.29
C PHE A 145 12.19 -4.35 -10.48
N ILE A 146 13.30 -4.52 -9.77
CA ILE A 146 13.51 -5.59 -8.80
C ILE A 146 13.47 -5.06 -7.37
N GLY A 147 12.97 -5.88 -6.44
CA GLY A 147 12.93 -5.56 -5.03
C GLY A 147 14.32 -5.51 -4.40
N SER A 148 14.46 -4.78 -3.30
CA SER A 148 15.74 -4.51 -2.63
C SER A 148 16.54 -5.76 -2.25
N PHE A 149 15.85 -6.89 -2.01
CA PHE A 149 16.44 -8.16 -1.57
C PHE A 149 16.55 -9.22 -2.68
N GLN A 150 16.12 -8.92 -3.91
CA GLN A 150 16.13 -9.90 -5.00
C GLN A 150 17.49 -10.01 -5.68
N SER A 151 17.80 -11.18 -6.24
CA SER A 151 18.99 -11.40 -7.05
C SER A 151 18.70 -11.08 -8.52
N VAL A 152 19.45 -10.17 -9.14
CA VAL A 152 19.30 -9.86 -10.57
C VAL A 152 19.37 -11.14 -11.41
N LYS A 153 20.36 -11.99 -11.13
CA LYS A 153 20.60 -13.25 -11.85
C LYS A 153 19.40 -14.20 -11.78
N ASN A 154 18.66 -14.20 -10.68
CA ASN A 154 17.53 -15.12 -10.50
C ASN A 154 16.23 -14.58 -11.10
N GLU A 155 16.10 -13.26 -11.20
CA GLU A 155 14.84 -12.61 -11.59
C GLU A 155 14.82 -12.12 -13.03
N VAL A 156 15.98 -11.80 -13.61
CA VAL A 156 16.07 -11.06 -14.88
C VAL A 156 16.90 -11.83 -15.89
N ASP A 157 16.40 -11.92 -17.11
CA ASP A 157 17.18 -12.31 -18.27
C ASP A 157 17.81 -11.07 -18.91
N GLU A 158 19.07 -10.82 -18.57
CA GLU A 158 19.77 -9.59 -18.96
C GLU A 158 20.03 -9.49 -20.46
N GLU A 159 20.10 -10.63 -21.18
CA GLU A 159 20.22 -10.63 -22.64
C GLU A 159 18.91 -10.15 -23.28
N GLN A 160 17.76 -10.68 -22.81
CA GLN A 160 16.44 -10.25 -23.28
C GLN A 160 16.11 -8.80 -22.89
N LEU A 161 16.60 -8.37 -21.73
CA LEU A 161 16.48 -6.99 -21.28
C LEU A 161 17.27 -6.03 -22.20
N ALA A 162 18.54 -6.35 -22.47
CA ALA A 162 19.40 -5.54 -23.33
C ALA A 162 18.88 -5.48 -24.77
N ALA A 163 18.35 -6.59 -25.29
CA ALA A 163 17.74 -6.65 -26.63
C ALA A 163 16.53 -5.70 -26.79
N ARG A 164 15.94 -5.25 -25.68
CA ARG A 164 14.78 -4.35 -25.63
C ARG A 164 15.11 -2.90 -25.25
N ASP A 165 16.39 -2.58 -25.09
CA ASP A 165 16.83 -1.28 -24.54
C ASP A 165 16.14 -0.95 -23.19
N ALA A 166 15.87 -1.99 -22.40
CA ALA A 166 15.14 -1.88 -21.15
C ALA A 166 16.07 -1.59 -19.97
N GLN A 167 15.67 -0.69 -19.06
CA GLN A 167 16.47 -0.33 -17.89
C GLN A 167 16.24 -1.30 -16.72
N LEU A 168 17.33 -1.83 -16.15
CA LEU A 168 17.28 -2.54 -14.87
C LEU A 168 17.33 -1.55 -13.71
N VAL A 169 16.36 -1.61 -12.80
CA VAL A 169 16.28 -0.74 -11.62
C VAL A 169 16.07 -1.58 -10.36
N ARG A 170 16.91 -1.37 -9.34
CA ARG A 170 16.66 -1.88 -7.98
C ARG A 170 16.03 -0.78 -7.13
N ARG A 171 14.80 -1.02 -6.64
CA ARG A 171 14.10 -0.10 -5.75
C ARG A 171 14.47 -0.34 -4.28
N ILE A 172 14.18 0.64 -3.42
CA ILE A 172 14.47 0.57 -1.97
C ILE A 172 13.50 -0.32 -1.17
N SER A 173 12.32 -0.57 -1.73
CA SER A 173 11.28 -1.43 -1.15
C SER A 173 11.51 -2.91 -1.51
N GLY A 174 10.89 -3.80 -0.74
CA GLY A 174 10.87 -5.23 -1.05
C GLY A 174 9.91 -5.58 -2.19
N GLY A 175 9.47 -6.84 -2.24
CA GLY A 175 8.54 -7.35 -3.25
C GLY A 175 9.22 -7.98 -4.47
N GLY A 176 8.41 -8.47 -5.40
CA GLY A 176 8.87 -9.20 -6.59
C GLY A 176 9.36 -8.31 -7.74
N ALA A 177 9.86 -8.94 -8.79
CA ALA A 177 10.28 -8.26 -10.00
C ALA A 177 9.09 -7.94 -10.91
N MET A 178 9.16 -6.84 -11.65
CA MET A 178 8.15 -6.44 -12.62
C MET A 178 8.82 -5.82 -13.85
N TYR A 179 8.36 -6.22 -15.04
CA TYR A 179 8.72 -5.61 -16.32
C TYR A 179 7.50 -4.88 -16.86
N MET A 180 7.63 -3.60 -17.25
CA MET A 180 6.57 -2.90 -17.98
C MET A 180 7.14 -1.91 -19.02
N GLU A 181 6.33 -1.67 -20.04
CA GLU A 181 6.53 -0.60 -21.03
C GLU A 181 6.07 0.76 -20.48
N PRO A 182 6.63 1.90 -20.94
CA PRO A 182 6.27 3.27 -20.55
C PRO A 182 4.77 3.57 -20.48
N GLU A 183 4.02 3.06 -21.45
CA GLU A 183 2.59 3.32 -21.61
C GLU A 183 1.70 2.20 -21.06
N ALA A 184 2.29 1.10 -20.59
CA ALA A 184 1.56 -0.09 -20.16
C ALA A 184 1.23 -0.08 -18.67
N CYS A 185 1.61 0.95 -17.92
CA CYS A 185 1.42 1.00 -16.48
C CYS A 185 0.84 2.33 -15.98
N ILE A 186 0.21 2.25 -14.81
CA ILE A 186 -0.10 3.39 -13.94
C ILE A 186 0.58 3.09 -12.60
N THR A 187 1.45 3.99 -12.15
CA THR A 187 2.11 3.83 -10.86
C THR A 187 1.73 4.98 -9.93
N TYR A 188 1.44 4.65 -8.68
CA TYR A 188 1.31 5.64 -7.62
C TYR A 188 2.22 5.33 -6.44
N ALA A 189 2.61 6.38 -5.74
CA ALA A 189 3.33 6.31 -4.47
C ALA A 189 2.70 7.25 -3.45
N LEU A 190 2.61 6.76 -2.23
CA LEU A 190 2.26 7.52 -1.03
C LEU A 190 3.52 7.65 -0.19
N TYR A 191 3.90 8.89 0.09
CA TYR A 191 4.99 9.25 0.98
C TYR A 191 4.37 9.79 2.27
N VAL A 192 4.35 8.98 3.33
CA VAL A 192 3.55 9.29 4.52
C VAL A 192 4.36 9.23 5.81
N PRO A 193 4.07 10.08 6.81
CA PRO A 193 4.60 9.92 8.14
C PRO A 193 4.19 8.56 8.72
N GLY A 194 5.09 7.93 9.46
CA GLY A 194 4.81 6.67 10.14
C GLY A 194 3.65 6.74 11.14
N GLU A 195 3.29 7.95 11.57
CA GLU A 195 2.14 8.23 12.43
C GLU A 195 0.80 7.84 11.81
N LEU A 196 0.67 7.97 10.48
CA LEU A 196 -0.56 7.66 9.75
C LEU A 196 -0.93 6.17 9.87
N VAL A 197 0.09 5.30 9.85
CA VAL A 197 -0.06 3.84 9.93
C VAL A 197 0.31 3.28 11.32
N ARG A 198 0.41 4.14 12.33
CA ARG A 198 0.77 3.75 13.70
C ARG A 198 -0.35 2.88 14.29
N GLY A 199 0.05 1.85 15.05
CA GLY A 199 -0.88 0.91 15.69
C GLY A 199 -1.44 -0.18 14.77
N MET A 200 -1.11 -0.17 13.47
CA MET A 200 -1.50 -1.20 12.50
C MET A 200 -0.42 -2.27 12.34
N SER A 201 -0.83 -3.49 11.96
CA SER A 201 0.12 -4.48 11.44
C SER A 201 0.66 -4.05 10.06
N PHE A 202 1.71 -4.73 9.58
CA PHE A 202 2.18 -4.51 8.21
C PHE A 202 1.08 -4.77 7.19
N ALA A 203 0.40 -5.91 7.28
CA ALA A 203 -0.65 -6.31 6.34
C ALA A 203 -1.83 -5.32 6.32
N ASP A 204 -2.26 -4.85 7.48
CA ASP A 204 -3.33 -3.85 7.59
C ASP A 204 -2.91 -2.52 6.97
N SER A 205 -1.65 -2.12 7.15
CA SER A 205 -1.15 -0.86 6.60
C SER A 205 -1.11 -0.83 5.07
N TYR A 206 -0.94 -1.97 4.40
CA TYR A 206 -1.09 -2.03 2.94
C TYR A 206 -2.54 -1.80 2.53
N ALA A 207 -3.46 -2.58 3.11
CA ALA A 207 -4.87 -2.51 2.79
C ALA A 207 -5.47 -1.13 3.09
N PHE A 208 -5.05 -0.49 4.18
CA PHE A 208 -5.42 0.86 4.57
C PHE A 208 -4.92 1.92 3.57
N LEU A 209 -3.67 1.81 3.11
CA LEU A 209 -3.11 2.77 2.13
C LEU A 209 -3.66 2.55 0.71
N ASP A 210 -4.16 1.36 0.40
CA ASP A 210 -4.79 1.03 -0.89
C ASP A 210 -6.31 1.31 -0.92
N GLU A 211 -6.96 1.63 0.20
CA GLU A 211 -8.43 1.72 0.25
C GLU A 211 -9.00 2.72 -0.77
N TRP A 212 -8.37 3.89 -0.89
CA TRP A 212 -8.80 4.95 -1.80
C TRP A 212 -8.74 4.52 -3.27
N VAL A 213 -7.74 3.71 -3.66
CA VAL A 213 -7.61 3.28 -5.05
C VAL A 213 -8.66 2.22 -5.38
N LEU A 214 -9.03 1.36 -4.43
CA LEU A 214 -10.10 0.39 -4.63
C LEU A 214 -11.44 1.11 -4.89
N GLU A 215 -11.70 2.22 -4.20
CA GLU A 215 -12.86 3.06 -4.48
C GLU A 215 -12.75 3.71 -5.88
N ALA A 216 -11.58 4.24 -6.24
CA ALA A 216 -11.37 4.82 -7.56
C ALA A 216 -11.65 3.81 -8.69
N LEU A 217 -11.12 2.60 -8.57
CA LEU A 217 -11.34 1.52 -9.54
C LEU A 217 -12.81 1.09 -9.58
N LYS A 218 -13.50 1.01 -8.43
CA LYS A 218 -14.95 0.74 -8.38
C LYS A 218 -15.77 1.83 -9.05
N ALA A 219 -15.40 3.10 -8.87
CA ALA A 219 -16.04 4.22 -9.53
C ALA A 219 -15.82 4.21 -11.06
N LEU A 220 -14.82 3.47 -11.55
CA LEU A 220 -14.56 3.20 -12.97
C LEU A 220 -15.23 1.91 -13.47
N GLY A 221 -16.06 1.25 -12.65
CA GLY A 221 -16.77 0.03 -13.01
C GLY A 221 -15.97 -1.27 -12.81
N ILE A 222 -14.79 -1.21 -12.18
CA ILE A 222 -13.98 -2.38 -11.88
C ILE A 222 -14.32 -2.88 -10.47
N ASP A 223 -14.74 -4.14 -10.35
CA ASP A 223 -14.94 -4.79 -9.05
C ASP A 223 -13.59 -5.15 -8.40
N ALA A 224 -12.84 -4.12 -8.02
CA ALA A 224 -11.51 -4.23 -7.45
C ALA A 224 -11.59 -4.66 -5.99
N VAL A 225 -10.84 -5.70 -5.67
CA VAL A 225 -10.68 -6.26 -4.33
C VAL A 225 -9.22 -6.33 -3.95
N TYR A 226 -8.96 -6.09 -2.68
CA TYR A 226 -7.65 -6.30 -2.10
C TYR A 226 -7.46 -7.78 -1.76
N LYS A 227 -6.31 -8.33 -2.13
CA LYS A 227 -5.88 -9.69 -1.78
C LYS A 227 -4.57 -9.60 -1.00
N PRO A 228 -4.57 -9.89 0.31
CA PRO A 228 -3.36 -9.90 1.11
C PRO A 228 -2.26 -10.79 0.49
N LEU A 229 -0.98 -10.43 0.59
CA LEU A 229 -0.46 -9.31 1.38
C LEU A 229 -0.53 -7.94 0.70
N ASN A 230 -0.69 -7.84 -0.62
CA ASN A 230 -0.40 -6.60 -1.36
C ASN A 230 -0.95 -6.59 -2.79
N ASP A 231 -1.82 -7.53 -3.18
CA ASP A 231 -2.36 -7.60 -4.55
C ASP A 231 -3.66 -6.79 -4.65
N ILE A 232 -3.81 -6.00 -5.72
CA ILE A 232 -5.09 -5.45 -6.16
C ILE A 232 -5.57 -6.32 -7.33
N SER A 233 -6.78 -6.86 -7.24
CA SER A 233 -7.31 -7.81 -8.22
C SER A 233 -8.77 -7.53 -8.53
N SER A 234 -9.26 -8.03 -9.65
CA SER A 234 -10.68 -8.16 -9.97
C SER A 234 -11.04 -9.65 -10.14
N PRO A 235 -12.32 -9.99 -10.38
CA PRO A 235 -12.71 -11.33 -10.80
C PRO A 235 -11.99 -11.83 -12.07
N HIS A 236 -11.51 -10.91 -12.91
CA HIS A 236 -10.86 -11.24 -14.18
C HIS A 236 -9.35 -11.50 -14.06
N GLY A 237 -8.69 -10.95 -13.04
CA GLY A 237 -7.25 -11.14 -12.85
C GLY A 237 -6.61 -10.20 -11.84
N LYS A 238 -5.29 -10.28 -11.74
CA LYS A 238 -4.50 -9.31 -10.97
C LYS A 238 -4.38 -8.02 -11.77
N ILE A 239 -4.63 -6.89 -11.12
CA ILE A 239 -4.50 -5.55 -11.71
C ILE A 239 -3.14 -4.96 -11.37
N GLY A 240 -2.74 -5.04 -10.10
CA GLY A 240 -1.50 -4.42 -9.62
C GLY A 240 -1.02 -5.03 -8.31
N GLY A 241 0.12 -4.56 -7.85
CA GLY A 241 0.69 -5.00 -6.59
C GLY A 241 1.47 -3.89 -5.89
N ALA A 242 1.30 -3.82 -4.59
CA ALA A 242 1.94 -2.83 -3.74
C ALA A 242 3.27 -3.32 -3.17
N ALA A 243 4.16 -2.39 -2.84
CA ALA A 243 5.31 -2.63 -1.98
C ALA A 243 5.48 -1.47 -1.00
N GLN A 244 6.03 -1.77 0.17
CA GLN A 244 6.29 -0.78 1.20
C GLN A 244 7.74 -0.79 1.67
N LYS A 245 8.21 0.38 2.10
CA LYS A 245 9.46 0.56 2.85
C LYS A 245 9.21 1.54 3.99
N ARG A 246 9.56 1.14 5.21
CA ARG A 246 9.63 2.04 6.37
C ARG A 246 11.07 2.52 6.51
N LEU A 247 11.28 3.84 6.52
CA LEU A 247 12.59 4.46 6.67
C LEU A 247 12.88 4.75 8.15
N GLY A 248 14.16 4.74 8.52
CA GLY A 248 14.60 5.10 9.87
C GLY A 248 14.31 6.56 10.23
N SER A 249 14.13 7.42 9.23
CA SER A 249 13.65 8.80 9.38
C SER A 249 12.21 8.89 9.90
N GLY A 250 11.45 7.79 9.94
CA GLY A 250 10.09 7.76 10.49
C GLY A 250 8.98 7.88 9.46
N ALA A 251 9.29 7.84 8.15
CA ALA A 251 8.31 7.81 7.07
C ALA A 251 8.13 6.42 6.45
N VAL A 252 7.03 6.27 5.72
CA VAL A 252 6.66 5.07 4.97
C VAL A 252 6.47 5.43 3.51
N LEU A 253 7.22 4.73 2.65
CA LEU A 253 6.93 4.62 1.23
C LEU A 253 5.92 3.48 1.05
N HIS A 254 4.82 3.76 0.39
CA HIS A 254 3.93 2.75 -0.14
C HIS A 254 3.68 3.05 -1.62
N HIS A 255 4.07 2.15 -2.50
CA HIS A 255 3.90 2.36 -3.94
C HIS A 255 3.32 1.14 -4.63
N VAL A 256 2.62 1.38 -5.73
CA VAL A 256 1.88 0.37 -6.46
C VAL A 256 2.04 0.60 -7.93
N THR A 257 2.37 -0.46 -8.66
CA THR A 257 2.27 -0.46 -10.12
C THR A 257 1.08 -1.30 -10.52
N MET A 258 0.19 -0.71 -11.30
CA MET A 258 -0.97 -1.34 -11.91
C MET A 258 -0.75 -1.50 -13.41
N ALA A 259 -1.16 -2.64 -13.96
CA ALA A 259 -1.15 -2.88 -15.39
C ALA A 259 -2.29 -2.09 -16.05
N TYR A 260 -1.93 -1.10 -16.86
CA TYR A 260 -2.89 -0.44 -17.74
C TYR A 260 -3.05 -1.22 -19.04
N ASP A 261 -1.94 -1.67 -19.61
CA ASP A 261 -1.84 -2.61 -20.73
C ASP A 261 -0.75 -3.65 -20.41
N MET A 262 -0.54 -4.67 -21.26
CA MET A 262 0.54 -5.64 -21.03
C MET A 262 0.97 -6.37 -22.30
N ASP A 263 2.29 -6.39 -22.55
CA ASP A 263 2.92 -7.40 -23.40
C ASP A 263 3.37 -8.59 -22.54
N ALA A 264 2.51 -9.60 -22.48
CA ALA A 264 2.76 -10.79 -21.67
C ALA A 264 3.95 -11.60 -22.20
N GLU A 265 4.19 -11.61 -23.51
CA GLU A 265 5.31 -12.34 -24.11
C GLU A 265 6.63 -11.67 -23.70
N ALA A 266 6.76 -10.36 -23.91
CA ALA A 266 7.95 -9.60 -23.50
C ALA A 266 8.23 -9.77 -21.99
N MET A 267 7.20 -9.67 -21.16
CA MET A 267 7.33 -9.88 -19.72
C MET A 267 7.89 -11.28 -19.39
N THR A 268 7.37 -12.35 -20.01
CA THR A 268 7.84 -13.72 -19.75
C THR A 268 9.24 -14.01 -20.30
N GLN A 269 9.70 -13.27 -21.31
CA GLN A 269 11.06 -13.38 -21.84
C GLN A 269 12.07 -12.65 -20.96
N VAL A 270 11.71 -11.47 -20.45
CA VAL A 270 12.59 -10.64 -19.61
C VAL A 270 12.65 -11.14 -18.18
N LEU A 271 11.52 -11.55 -17.60
CA LEU A 271 11.47 -12.04 -16.22
C LEU A 271 11.71 -13.55 -16.17
N ARG A 272 12.63 -13.97 -15.31
CA ARG A 272 12.87 -15.38 -14.98
C ARG A 272 11.83 -15.86 -13.98
N ILE A 273 10.59 -15.98 -14.43
CA ILE A 273 9.47 -16.41 -13.60
C ILE A 273 9.69 -17.87 -13.17
N GLY A 274 10.13 -18.07 -11.92
CA GLY A 274 9.86 -19.31 -11.17
C GLY A 274 10.58 -20.59 -11.62
N ARG A 275 11.85 -20.55 -12.05
CA ARG A 275 12.61 -21.81 -12.18
C ARG A 275 12.77 -22.58 -10.84
N GLU A 276 12.73 -21.90 -9.70
CA GLU A 276 12.78 -22.53 -8.36
C GLU A 276 11.39 -22.80 -7.72
N LYS A 277 10.34 -22.04 -8.08
CA LYS A 277 8.97 -22.32 -7.59
C LYS A 277 8.31 -23.54 -8.25
N LEU A 278 8.94 -24.08 -9.29
CA LEU A 278 8.52 -25.30 -9.97
C LEU A 278 9.02 -26.58 -9.27
N SER A 279 10.05 -26.50 -8.40
CA SER A 279 10.61 -27.70 -7.76
C SER A 279 10.08 -28.01 -6.37
N ASP A 280 9.51 -27.03 -5.65
CA ASP A 280 8.93 -27.27 -4.32
C ASP A 280 7.53 -26.67 -4.18
N LYS A 281 6.55 -27.57 -4.06
CA LYS A 281 5.11 -27.36 -3.84
C LYS A 281 4.30 -26.85 -5.04
N GLY A 282 3.75 -27.82 -5.78
CA GLY A 282 2.38 -27.81 -6.30
C GLY A 282 1.90 -26.54 -7.01
N THR A 283 2.00 -26.56 -8.34
CA THR A 283 1.10 -25.92 -9.33
C THR A 283 -0.03 -25.04 -8.77
N ALA A 284 0.28 -23.78 -8.41
CA ALA A 284 -0.74 -22.75 -8.17
C ALA A 284 -0.24 -21.30 -8.26
N SER A 285 1.08 -21.02 -8.40
CA SER A 285 1.60 -19.64 -8.27
C SER A 285 2.24 -19.01 -9.52
N ALA A 286 2.21 -19.67 -10.68
CA ALA A 286 2.93 -19.20 -11.87
C ALA A 286 2.07 -18.56 -12.98
N GLN A 287 0.74 -18.55 -12.87
CA GLN A 287 -0.14 -17.87 -13.85
C GLN A 287 -1.39 -17.28 -13.16
N LYS A 288 -1.22 -16.39 -12.17
CA LYS A 288 -2.31 -15.44 -11.90
C LYS A 288 -2.37 -14.55 -13.13
N ARG A 289 -3.39 -14.74 -13.98
CA ARG A 289 -3.61 -13.93 -15.19
C ARG A 289 -3.62 -12.46 -14.77
N VAL A 290 -2.68 -11.68 -15.27
CA VAL A 290 -2.75 -10.22 -15.17
C VAL A 290 -3.84 -9.78 -16.12
N ASP A 291 -4.75 -8.94 -15.64
CA ASP A 291 -5.81 -8.38 -16.47
C ASP A 291 -5.69 -6.85 -16.43
N PRO A 292 -5.24 -6.23 -17.53
CA PRO A 292 -4.99 -4.80 -17.55
C PRO A 292 -6.25 -3.95 -17.35
N LEU A 293 -6.07 -2.70 -16.94
CA LEU A 293 -7.19 -1.77 -16.74
C LEU A 293 -7.89 -1.39 -18.05
N ARG A 294 -7.13 -1.31 -19.15
CA ARG A 294 -7.67 -0.96 -20.47
C ARG A 294 -8.67 -2.01 -20.98
N SER A 295 -8.40 -3.30 -20.79
CA SER A 295 -9.31 -4.39 -21.20
C SER A 295 -10.60 -4.40 -20.38
N GLN A 296 -10.55 -3.96 -19.11
CA GLN A 296 -11.70 -3.97 -18.21
C GLN A 296 -12.59 -2.73 -18.37
N THR A 297 -12.00 -1.57 -18.64
CA THR A 297 -12.72 -0.28 -18.66
C THR A 297 -12.98 0.27 -20.05
N GLY A 298 -12.07 0.00 -21.00
CA GLY A 298 -12.04 0.66 -22.31
C GLY A 298 -11.62 2.14 -22.26
N LEU A 299 -11.28 2.67 -21.08
CA LEU A 299 -10.87 4.06 -20.89
C LEU A 299 -9.39 4.26 -21.22
N THR A 300 -9.04 5.51 -21.53
CA THR A 300 -7.65 5.92 -21.67
C THR A 300 -6.93 5.92 -20.32
N ARG A 301 -5.60 5.89 -20.35
CA ARG A 301 -4.78 5.89 -19.14
C ARG A 301 -4.98 7.18 -18.34
N GLU A 302 -5.07 8.28 -19.06
CA GLU A 302 -5.24 9.63 -18.54
C GLU A 302 -6.59 9.75 -17.81
N GLU A 303 -7.69 9.26 -18.39
CA GLU A 303 -9.01 9.26 -17.74
C GLU A 303 -9.02 8.47 -16.42
N ILE A 304 -8.28 7.35 -16.37
CA ILE A 304 -8.15 6.55 -15.14
C ILE A 304 -7.36 7.32 -14.09
N ILE A 305 -6.22 7.91 -14.47
CA ILE A 305 -5.38 8.71 -13.57
C ILE A 305 -6.16 9.91 -13.01
N GLU A 306 -6.86 10.66 -13.87
CA GLU A 306 -7.70 11.79 -13.46
C GLU A 306 -8.76 11.36 -12.45
N LYS A 307 -9.41 10.20 -12.68
CA LYS A 307 -10.40 9.68 -11.74
C LYS A 307 -9.78 9.29 -10.41
N MET A 308 -8.60 8.65 -10.42
CA MET A 308 -7.86 8.28 -9.21
C MET A 308 -7.52 9.52 -8.39
N ILE A 309 -6.97 10.56 -9.02
CA ILE A 309 -6.65 11.83 -8.36
C ILE A 309 -7.92 12.47 -7.76
N ALA A 310 -9.01 12.53 -8.53
CA ALA A 310 -10.27 13.11 -8.07
C ALA A 310 -10.85 12.38 -6.84
N VAL A 311 -10.80 11.05 -6.82
CA VAL A 311 -11.26 10.25 -5.67
C VAL A 311 -10.37 10.48 -4.45
N PHE A 312 -9.04 10.51 -4.63
CA PHE A 312 -8.12 10.83 -3.54
C PHE A 312 -8.43 12.20 -2.93
N GLN A 313 -8.60 13.23 -3.78
CA GLN A 313 -8.96 14.58 -3.35
C GLN A 313 -10.29 14.64 -2.61
N GLN A 314 -11.30 13.93 -3.11
CA GLN A 314 -12.61 13.91 -2.47
C GLN A 314 -12.57 13.27 -1.06
N ARG A 315 -11.79 12.20 -0.88
CA ARG A 315 -11.67 11.52 0.42
C ARG A 315 -10.80 12.30 1.39
N HIS A 316 -9.62 12.71 0.94
CA HIS A 316 -8.50 13.11 1.81
C HIS A 316 -8.11 14.59 1.67
N GLY A 317 -8.71 15.31 0.72
CA GLY A 317 -8.29 16.66 0.37
C GLY A 317 -6.99 16.66 -0.44
N GLY A 318 -6.25 17.76 -0.37
CA GLY A 318 -4.97 17.93 -1.03
C GLY A 318 -5.00 18.85 -2.23
N THR A 319 -3.87 19.49 -2.47
CA THR A 319 -3.65 20.43 -3.56
C THR A 319 -2.66 19.87 -4.55
N VAL A 320 -2.74 20.32 -5.80
CA VAL A 320 -1.70 20.05 -6.79
C VAL A 320 -0.39 20.65 -6.29
N GLY A 321 0.68 19.87 -6.34
CA GLY A 321 2.03 20.30 -6.04
C GLY A 321 3.00 19.82 -7.11
N GLU A 322 4.28 20.07 -6.87
CA GLU A 322 5.39 19.66 -7.75
C GLU A 322 6.51 18.99 -6.95
N VAL A 323 7.38 18.28 -7.64
CA VAL A 323 8.69 17.91 -7.08
C VAL A 323 9.59 19.13 -7.28
N THR A 324 10.12 19.65 -6.18
CA THR A 324 10.93 20.86 -6.20
C THR A 324 12.27 20.61 -6.90
N GLU A 325 12.90 21.66 -7.43
CA GLU A 325 14.24 21.56 -8.03
C GLU A 325 15.26 20.94 -7.05
N GLY A 326 15.19 21.28 -5.77
CA GLY A 326 16.09 20.72 -4.75
C GLY A 326 15.88 19.22 -4.50
N GLU A 327 14.64 18.71 -4.64
CA GLU A 327 14.34 17.28 -4.57
C GLU A 327 14.81 16.55 -5.83
N TYR A 328 14.68 17.16 -7.01
CA TYR A 328 15.27 16.65 -8.24
C TYR A 328 16.80 16.59 -8.16
N ASP A 329 17.47 17.66 -7.72
CA ASP A 329 18.91 17.69 -7.53
C ASP A 329 19.39 16.59 -6.56
N ALA A 330 18.63 16.35 -5.49
CA ALA A 330 18.92 15.26 -4.55
C ALA A 330 18.73 13.88 -5.19
N ALA A 331 17.70 13.72 -6.02
CA ALA A 331 17.44 12.47 -6.73
C ALA A 331 18.52 12.22 -7.78
N GLU A 332 18.96 13.23 -8.54
CA GLU A 332 20.07 13.12 -9.49
C GLU A 332 21.37 12.68 -8.83
N ARG A 333 21.69 13.26 -7.67
CA ARG A 333 22.83 12.78 -6.86
C ARG A 333 22.67 11.31 -6.50
N LEU A 334 21.54 10.90 -5.95
CA LEU A 334 21.28 9.49 -5.62
C LEU A 334 21.31 8.56 -6.84
N VAL A 335 20.87 9.02 -8.01
CA VAL A 335 20.97 8.25 -9.26
C VAL A 335 22.44 7.87 -9.51
N THR A 336 23.35 8.85 -9.45
CA THR A 336 24.77 8.63 -9.72
C THR A 336 25.52 7.91 -8.58
N GLU A 337 25.25 8.28 -7.34
CA GLU A 337 25.96 7.79 -6.16
C GLU A 337 25.47 6.43 -5.68
N LYS A 338 24.23 6.05 -6.05
CA LYS A 338 23.58 4.83 -5.57
C LYS A 338 22.91 4.05 -6.69
N PHE A 339 21.85 4.56 -7.29
CA PHE A 339 20.93 3.73 -8.07
C PHE A 339 21.49 3.19 -9.40
N LEU A 340 22.52 3.84 -9.98
CA LEU A 340 23.26 3.34 -11.14
C LEU A 340 24.53 2.56 -10.77
N THR A 341 24.87 2.46 -9.49
CA THR A 341 26.09 1.74 -9.09
C THR A 341 25.87 0.23 -9.17
N GLU A 342 26.88 -0.51 -9.64
CA GLU A 342 26.85 -1.97 -9.64
C GLU A 342 26.70 -2.53 -8.22
N GLU A 343 27.27 -1.87 -7.21
CA GLU A 343 27.11 -2.26 -5.80
C GLU A 343 25.63 -2.30 -5.40
N TRP A 344 24.86 -1.27 -5.77
CA TRP A 344 23.43 -1.23 -5.49
C TRP A 344 22.67 -2.23 -6.37
N ILE A 345 22.84 -2.17 -7.69
CA ILE A 345 22.07 -3.00 -8.63
C ILE A 345 22.31 -4.49 -8.36
N ARG A 346 23.54 -4.91 -8.09
CA ARG A 346 23.93 -6.31 -7.87
C ARG A 346 23.88 -6.75 -6.42
N ARG A 347 23.42 -5.89 -5.50
CA ARG A 347 23.29 -6.24 -4.09
C ARG A 347 22.53 -7.56 -3.91
N VAL A 348 23.18 -8.53 -3.28
CA VAL A 348 22.55 -9.73 -2.74
C VAL A 348 22.71 -9.65 -1.21
N PRO A 349 21.61 -9.55 -0.45
CA PRO A 349 21.65 -9.40 1.00
C PRO A 349 22.33 -10.56 1.74
#